data_AF-A0A1Y2LN76-F1
#
_entry.id   AF-A0A1Y2LN76-F1
#
_cell.length_a   1.000
_cell.length_b   1.000
_cell.length_c   1.000
_cell.angle_alpha   90.00
_cell.angle_beta   90.00
_cell.angle_gamma   90.00
#
_symmetry.space_group_name_H-M   'P 1'
#
loop_
_entity.id
_entity.type
_entity.pdbx_description
1 polymer ?
#
loop_
_entity_poly.entity_id
_entity_poly.type
_entity_poly.pdbx_seq_one_letter_code
_entity_poly.pdbx_strand_id
1 'polypeptide(L)'
;MIMVDRPSTPPRATRSAGRLPPNPPTPEQIRRMEEARLRAKAQAQQAQASRPSPAPVAGAKRAYSSITSSTTPTSNRNASTPQASGGFIQPPSNSYIHQTKSKDIKRADFIDYDFSTMTDTKGGFLSTTDDPNNRAMWTGKNREEQKPEGVTLAEWEREQVRRKLREARAGPYEPGISILNAVNGKDEADDDEAALLEAAENAEIEAGTFKGKYGDGKKDVAGKCRECNSLEIDWKWADIFHISVCARCKELYPDKYSLLTKTEARDDYLLTNPELADEDLLPHLERPNPHKTSFHNMQLFLRLQVEAYAFSAKKWGSADALDEEYEKRSKVAKQRKEKKFKNKLEDLKRRTRVEAYKRQRLGGDNASAEFGQKIKGRYDKHEHEWGRGVLNPENGMTKKICTECGMEVEELEF
;
A
#
# COMPACT_ATOMS: atom_id res chain seq x y z
N MET A 1 0.72 -53.96 -66.09
CA MET A 1 -0.05 -53.52 -64.92
C MET A 1 0.94 -52.99 -63.90
N ILE A 2 0.71 -51.75 -63.48
CA ILE A 2 1.59 -50.93 -62.64
C ILE A 2 1.42 -51.40 -61.19
N MET A 3 2.50 -51.81 -60.52
CA MET A 3 2.54 -51.93 -59.06
C MET A 3 3.33 -50.76 -58.52
N VAL A 4 2.64 -49.86 -57.82
CA VAL A 4 3.23 -48.73 -57.10
C VAL A 4 3.70 -49.26 -55.75
N ASP A 5 5.01 -49.35 -55.56
CA ASP A 5 5.60 -49.67 -54.25
C ASP A 5 5.36 -48.51 -53.26
N ARG A 6 4.78 -48.85 -52.11
CA ARG A 6 4.55 -47.91 -51.00
C ARG A 6 5.87 -47.62 -50.27
N PRO A 7 6.17 -46.37 -49.89
CA PRO A 7 7.36 -46.06 -49.10
C PRO A 7 7.24 -46.58 -47.67
N SER A 8 8.24 -47.36 -47.24
CA SER A 8 8.42 -47.87 -45.88
C SER A 8 8.77 -46.73 -44.91
N THR A 9 7.95 -46.53 -43.88
CA THR A 9 8.23 -45.60 -42.78
C THR A 9 9.42 -46.09 -41.95
N PRO A 10 10.37 -45.23 -41.54
CA PRO A 10 11.49 -45.64 -40.68
C PRO A 10 10.99 -45.99 -39.27
N PRO A 11 11.63 -46.95 -38.57
CA PRO A 11 11.24 -47.30 -37.21
C PRO A 11 11.48 -46.14 -36.24
N ARG A 12 10.51 -45.95 -35.35
CA ARG A 12 10.54 -44.98 -34.25
C ARG A 12 11.75 -45.23 -33.36
N ALA A 13 12.64 -44.24 -33.23
CA ALA A 13 13.79 -44.30 -32.33
C ALA A 13 13.33 -44.42 -30.86
N THR A 14 13.32 -45.63 -30.32
CA THR A 14 13.25 -45.87 -28.88
C THR A 14 14.61 -45.51 -28.28
N ARG A 15 14.76 -44.27 -27.81
CA ARG A 15 15.92 -43.90 -27.01
C ARG A 15 15.77 -44.46 -25.59
N SER A 16 16.63 -45.45 -25.33
CA SER A 16 17.17 -45.92 -24.05
C SER A 16 16.20 -46.51 -23.02
N ALA A 17 16.05 -47.83 -23.10
CA ALA A 17 16.01 -48.68 -21.92
C ALA A 17 17.34 -48.56 -21.15
N GLY A 18 17.28 -48.37 -19.82
CA GLY A 18 18.29 -48.89 -18.91
C GLY A 18 19.54 -48.06 -18.56
N ARG A 19 19.49 -46.72 -18.50
CA ARG A 19 20.51 -45.97 -17.71
C ARG A 19 19.85 -45.23 -16.56
N LEU A 20 20.17 -45.67 -15.34
CA LEU A 20 19.90 -44.92 -14.12
C LEU A 20 20.57 -43.54 -14.21
N PRO A 21 20.00 -42.50 -13.56
CA PRO A 21 20.63 -41.19 -13.49
C PRO A 21 22.06 -41.32 -12.90
N PRO A 22 23.04 -40.53 -13.38
CA PRO A 22 24.39 -40.59 -12.86
C PRO A 22 24.38 -40.30 -11.36
N ASN A 23 25.14 -41.09 -10.59
CA ASN A 23 25.31 -40.86 -9.16
C ASN A 23 25.78 -39.42 -8.90
N PRO A 24 25.31 -38.78 -7.81
CA PRO A 24 25.78 -37.46 -7.44
C PRO A 24 27.31 -37.49 -7.28
N PRO A 25 28.03 -36.45 -7.77
CA PRO A 25 29.48 -36.41 -7.72
C PRO A 25 29.96 -36.47 -6.28
N THR A 26 31.07 -37.18 -6.06
CA THR A 26 31.66 -37.29 -4.71
C THR A 26 32.15 -35.93 -4.22
N PRO A 27 32.27 -35.70 -2.89
CA PRO A 27 32.73 -34.42 -2.35
C PRO A 27 34.08 -33.96 -2.92
N GLU A 28 34.98 -34.90 -3.19
CA GLU A 28 36.27 -34.67 -3.87
C GLU A 28 36.11 -34.19 -5.32
N GLN A 29 35.14 -34.74 -6.07
CA GLN A 29 34.85 -34.30 -7.43
C GLN A 29 34.24 -32.89 -7.46
N ILE A 30 33.40 -32.55 -6.47
CA ILE A 30 32.84 -31.21 -6.32
C ILE A 30 33.96 -30.20 -6.05
N ARG A 31 34.90 -30.51 -5.13
CA ARG A 31 36.07 -29.65 -4.87
C ARG A 31 36.92 -29.42 -6.11
N ARG A 32 37.19 -30.47 -6.90
CA ARG A 32 37.95 -30.33 -8.17
C ARG A 32 37.22 -29.49 -9.20
N MET A 33 35.90 -29.60 -9.30
CA MET A 33 35.09 -28.77 -10.20
C MET A 33 35.08 -27.30 -9.74
N GLU A 34 35.01 -27.04 -8.43
CA GLU A 34 35.07 -25.69 -7.88
C GLU A 34 36.45 -25.05 -8.05
N GLU A 35 37.53 -25.80 -7.82
CA GLU A 35 38.91 -25.36 -8.07
C GLU A 35 39.13 -25.03 -9.55
N ALA A 36 38.64 -25.88 -10.46
CA ALA A 36 38.70 -25.61 -11.90
C ALA A 36 37.89 -24.36 -12.30
N ARG A 37 36.71 -24.18 -11.70
CA ARG A 37 35.87 -22.99 -11.92
C ARG A 37 36.54 -21.72 -11.40
N LEU A 38 37.17 -21.76 -10.23
CA LEU A 38 37.93 -20.63 -9.68
C LEU A 38 39.13 -20.28 -10.55
N ARG A 39 39.87 -21.30 -11.01
CA ARG A 39 41.02 -21.11 -11.91
C ARG A 39 40.60 -20.52 -13.27
N ALA A 40 39.52 -21.00 -13.86
CA ALA A 40 38.97 -20.45 -15.11
C ALA A 40 38.50 -18.99 -14.94
N LYS A 41 37.87 -18.66 -13.81
CA LYS A 41 37.43 -17.29 -13.52
C LYS A 41 38.60 -16.33 -13.29
N ALA A 42 39.64 -16.76 -12.59
CA ALA A 42 40.87 -15.99 -12.41
C ALA A 42 41.59 -15.73 -13.76
N GLN A 43 41.63 -16.75 -14.63
CA GLN A 43 42.24 -16.63 -15.96
C GLN A 43 41.44 -15.69 -16.88
N ALA A 44 40.11 -15.72 -16.80
CA ALA A 44 39.24 -14.78 -17.51
C ALA A 44 39.40 -13.32 -17.02
N GLN A 45 39.55 -13.12 -15.71
CA GLN A 45 39.84 -11.79 -15.15
C GLN A 45 41.20 -11.25 -15.59
N GLN A 46 42.25 -12.09 -15.60
CA GLN A 46 43.55 -11.70 -16.14
C GLN A 46 43.47 -11.35 -17.64
N ALA A 47 42.73 -12.12 -18.43
CA ALA A 47 42.52 -11.84 -19.85
C ALA A 47 41.69 -10.56 -20.10
N GLN A 48 40.77 -10.20 -19.20
CA GLN A 48 40.05 -8.93 -19.27
C GLN A 48 40.92 -7.74 -18.83
N ALA A 49 41.82 -7.93 -17.87
CA ALA A 49 42.75 -6.89 -17.42
C ALA A 49 43.82 -6.55 -18.49
N SER A 50 44.18 -7.50 -19.36
CA SER A 50 45.15 -7.29 -20.45
C SER A 50 44.52 -6.83 -21.77
N ARG A 51 43.19 -6.64 -21.84
CA ARG A 51 42.52 -6.14 -23.06
C ARG A 51 42.56 -4.61 -23.10
N PRO A 52 43.15 -3.99 -24.14
CA PRO A 52 43.10 -2.54 -24.30
C PRO A 52 41.65 -2.09 -24.55
N SER A 53 41.21 -1.06 -23.83
CA SER A 53 39.88 -0.47 -23.98
C SER A 53 39.69 0.10 -25.40
N PRO A 54 38.59 -0.23 -26.11
CA PRO A 54 38.30 0.39 -27.39
C PRO A 54 38.00 1.89 -27.21
N ALA A 55 38.36 2.69 -28.21
CA ALA A 55 38.09 4.12 -28.22
C ALA A 55 36.58 4.41 -28.10
N PRO A 56 36.19 5.46 -27.35
CA PRO A 56 34.78 5.76 -27.12
C PRO A 56 34.09 6.23 -28.41
N VAL A 57 33.09 5.46 -28.85
CA VAL A 57 32.20 5.83 -29.97
C VAL A 57 31.08 6.71 -29.42
N ALA A 58 30.75 7.80 -30.13
CA ALA A 58 29.69 8.72 -29.72
C ALA A 58 28.33 7.98 -29.59
N GLY A 59 27.66 8.15 -28.45
CA GLY A 59 26.31 7.61 -28.20
C GLY A 59 26.22 6.35 -27.33
N ALA A 60 27.33 5.77 -26.87
CA ALA A 60 27.31 4.64 -25.92
C ALA A 60 27.10 5.10 -24.46
N LYS A 61 26.13 4.47 -23.76
CA LYS A 61 25.87 4.73 -22.32
C LYS A 61 26.99 4.13 -21.46
N ARG A 62 27.45 4.87 -20.44
CA ARG A 62 28.59 4.49 -19.59
C ARG A 62 28.25 3.33 -18.64
N ALA A 63 29.25 2.51 -18.31
CA ALA A 63 29.13 1.42 -17.36
C ALA A 63 28.92 1.93 -15.92
N TYR A 64 28.10 1.21 -15.15
CA TYR A 64 27.68 1.55 -13.78
C TYR A 64 28.85 1.78 -12.80
N SER A 65 30.01 1.18 -13.05
CA SER A 65 31.24 1.36 -12.27
C SER A 65 31.90 2.75 -12.40
N SER A 66 31.43 3.60 -13.32
CA SER A 66 31.96 4.96 -13.54
C SER A 66 31.17 6.07 -12.83
N ILE A 67 30.20 5.73 -11.97
CA ILE A 67 29.28 6.68 -11.32
C ILE A 67 29.80 7.13 -9.92
N THR A 68 31.01 6.70 -9.52
CA THR A 68 31.62 7.15 -8.26
C THR A 68 31.99 8.63 -8.31
N SER A 69 31.51 9.40 -7.33
CA SER A 69 31.57 10.87 -7.24
C SER A 69 32.98 11.48 -7.16
N SER A 70 34.03 10.67 -7.05
CA SER A 70 35.42 11.13 -6.93
C SER A 70 36.08 11.51 -8.27
N THR A 71 35.45 11.22 -9.42
CA THR A 71 36.13 11.31 -10.72
C THR A 71 35.29 11.92 -11.84
N THR A 72 34.33 12.79 -11.52
CA THR A 72 33.59 13.57 -12.52
C THR A 72 34.35 14.85 -12.91
N PRO A 73 34.74 15.05 -14.18
CA PRO A 73 35.33 16.31 -14.62
C PRO A 73 34.27 17.42 -14.61
N THR A 74 34.65 18.60 -14.12
CA THR A 74 33.81 19.79 -14.05
C THR A 74 33.47 20.29 -15.46
N SER A 75 32.23 20.10 -15.89
CA SER A 75 31.67 20.72 -17.09
C SER A 75 30.52 21.64 -16.69
N ASN A 76 30.34 22.72 -17.45
CA ASN A 76 29.52 23.92 -17.14
C ASN A 76 28.00 23.70 -17.05
N ARG A 77 27.51 22.51 -16.71
CA ARG A 77 26.08 22.20 -16.56
C ARG A 77 25.74 21.37 -15.31
N ASN A 78 26.47 21.54 -14.21
CA ASN A 78 26.09 20.97 -12.91
C ASN A 78 25.57 22.05 -11.97
N ALA A 79 24.28 21.97 -11.63
CA ALA A 79 23.57 22.88 -10.72
C ALA A 79 23.75 22.46 -9.25
N SER A 80 24.99 22.48 -8.74
CA SER A 80 25.29 22.10 -7.34
C SER A 80 26.17 23.12 -6.58
N THR A 81 26.26 24.36 -7.05
CA THR A 81 26.94 25.44 -6.32
C THR A 81 25.94 26.50 -5.88
N PRO A 82 25.77 26.77 -4.57
CA PRO A 82 24.99 27.90 -4.11
C PRO A 82 25.84 29.17 -4.31
N GLN A 83 25.52 29.94 -5.34
CA GLN A 83 26.14 31.24 -5.57
C GLN A 83 25.32 32.30 -4.84
N ALA A 84 25.94 32.93 -3.85
CA ALA A 84 25.33 33.99 -3.06
C ALA A 84 25.33 35.32 -3.85
N SER A 85 24.17 35.73 -4.37
CA SER A 85 23.82 37.14 -4.61
C SER A 85 22.38 37.28 -5.11
N GLY A 86 21.61 38.16 -4.48
CA GLY A 86 20.32 38.64 -4.99
C GLY A 86 19.13 38.15 -4.19
N GLY A 87 18.39 39.09 -3.61
CA GLY A 87 17.39 38.86 -2.57
C GLY A 87 16.18 38.05 -3.02
N PHE A 88 15.86 37.03 -2.22
CA PHE A 88 14.52 36.47 -2.12
C PHE A 88 14.22 36.21 -0.64
N ILE A 89 13.06 36.69 -0.21
CA ILE A 89 12.53 36.61 1.15
C ILE A 89 12.24 35.14 1.46
N GLN A 90 12.81 34.60 2.54
CA GLN A 90 12.48 33.26 3.04
C GLN A 90 11.09 33.28 3.69
N PRO A 91 10.16 32.36 3.36
CA PRO A 91 8.90 32.23 4.09
C PRO A 91 9.16 31.66 5.50
N PRO A 92 8.35 32.03 6.51
CA PRO A 92 8.55 31.62 7.89
C PRO A 92 8.39 30.10 8.04
N SER A 93 9.28 29.51 8.84
CA SER A 93 9.33 28.09 9.14
C SER A 93 8.01 27.60 9.75
N ASN A 94 7.34 26.67 9.08
CA ASN A 94 6.11 26.07 9.60
C ASN A 94 6.45 25.01 10.65
N SER A 95 6.02 25.30 11.87
CA SER A 95 6.29 24.61 13.11
C SER A 95 5.43 23.36 13.29
N TYR A 96 5.73 22.27 12.56
CA TYR A 96 5.09 20.95 12.78
C TYR A 96 6.01 19.74 12.58
N ILE A 97 7.34 19.91 12.70
CA ILE A 97 8.27 18.78 12.89
C ILE A 97 8.83 18.85 14.30
N HIS A 98 8.20 18.10 15.22
CA HIS A 98 8.75 17.90 16.56
C HIS A 98 9.92 16.90 16.49
N GLN A 99 11.15 17.42 16.46
CA GLN A 99 12.33 16.64 16.83
C GLN A 99 12.33 16.43 18.34
N THR A 100 12.36 15.16 18.76
CA THR A 100 12.38 14.76 20.16
C THR A 100 13.74 15.09 20.78
N LYS A 101 13.76 16.13 21.63
CA LYS A 101 14.62 16.39 22.79
C LYS A 101 15.96 15.62 22.85
N SER A 102 17.03 16.27 22.39
CA SER A 102 18.35 16.15 23.04
C SER A 102 18.75 17.55 23.53
N LYS A 103 18.70 17.73 24.85
CA LYS A 103 19.11 18.93 25.58
C LYS A 103 20.55 19.34 25.22
N ASP A 104 20.70 20.61 24.88
CA ASP A 104 21.70 21.54 25.42
C ASP A 104 23.13 21.03 25.63
N ILE A 105 23.94 20.99 24.57
CA ILE A 105 25.40 21.06 24.72
C ILE A 105 25.80 22.54 24.66
N LYS A 106 25.80 23.18 25.82
CA LYS A 106 26.55 24.42 26.04
C LYS A 106 28.03 24.06 26.05
N ARG A 107 28.83 24.89 25.38
CA ARG A 107 30.30 24.87 25.40
C ARG A 107 30.83 24.77 26.83
N ALA A 108 31.54 23.68 27.14
CA ALA A 108 32.55 23.62 28.18
C ALA A 108 33.51 22.45 27.88
N ASP A 109 34.78 22.75 28.13
CA ASP A 109 35.89 21.85 28.42
C ASP A 109 36.48 21.06 27.25
N PHE A 110 37.57 21.62 26.73
CA PHE A 110 38.62 20.92 26.01
C PHE A 110 39.11 19.76 26.90
N ILE A 111 38.82 18.52 26.49
CA ILE A 111 39.32 17.31 27.14
C ILE A 111 40.74 17.11 26.60
N ASP A 112 41.74 17.58 27.36
CA ASP A 112 43.13 17.19 27.13
C ASP A 112 43.27 15.70 27.43
N TYR A 113 43.49 14.89 26.40
CA TYR A 113 43.83 13.49 26.57
C TYR A 113 45.33 13.39 26.87
N ASP A 114 45.70 12.93 28.07
CA ASP A 114 47.07 12.57 28.42
C ASP A 114 47.48 11.28 27.69
N PHE A 115 48.10 11.43 26.51
CA PHE A 115 48.57 10.35 25.65
C PHE A 115 49.66 9.46 26.29
N SER A 116 50.16 9.80 27.49
CA SER A 116 51.05 8.94 28.28
C SER A 116 50.36 7.65 28.74
N THR A 117 49.05 7.70 28.97
CA THR A 117 48.29 6.57 29.53
C THR A 117 47.56 5.72 28.48
N MET A 118 47.53 6.17 27.22
CA MET A 118 46.84 5.47 26.14
C MET A 118 47.72 4.35 25.59
N THR A 119 47.37 3.10 25.91
CA THR A 119 48.02 1.93 25.34
C THR A 119 47.62 1.80 23.87
N ASP A 120 48.51 2.14 22.94
CA ASP A 120 48.32 1.93 21.51
C ASP A 120 48.26 0.42 21.19
N THR A 121 47.04 -0.11 21.08
CA THR A 121 46.83 -1.43 20.48
C THR A 121 46.88 -1.23 18.97
N LYS A 122 48.10 -1.30 18.40
CA LYS A 122 48.52 -1.14 16.99
C LYS A 122 47.56 -1.72 15.93
N GLY A 123 46.37 -1.13 15.80
CA GLY A 123 45.24 -1.77 15.13
C GLY A 123 43.88 -1.08 15.28
N GLY A 124 43.81 0.13 15.84
CA GLY A 124 42.62 1.01 15.69
C GLY A 124 41.39 0.67 16.53
N PHE A 125 41.54 0.02 17.68
CA PHE A 125 40.44 -0.23 18.63
C PHE A 125 40.86 0.22 20.04
N LEU A 126 40.00 0.94 20.78
CA LEU A 126 40.26 1.29 22.19
C LEU A 126 40.03 0.08 23.12
N SER A 127 40.72 0.06 24.26
CA SER A 127 40.58 -0.99 25.27
C SER A 127 39.20 -0.94 25.96
N THR A 128 38.80 -2.04 26.61
CA THR A 128 37.50 -2.14 27.30
C THR A 128 37.34 -1.21 28.51
N THR A 129 38.44 -0.67 29.03
CA THR A 129 38.39 0.32 30.12
C THR A 129 38.15 1.74 29.63
N ASP A 130 38.52 2.04 28.37
CA ASP A 130 38.55 3.41 27.84
C ASP A 130 37.31 3.76 26.97
N ASP A 131 36.61 2.76 26.42
CA ASP A 131 35.34 2.96 25.71
C ASP A 131 34.22 2.09 26.31
N PRO A 132 33.55 2.58 27.38
CA PRO A 132 32.47 1.86 28.04
C PRO A 132 31.26 1.57 27.14
N ASN A 133 31.10 2.30 26.03
CA ASN A 133 29.91 2.26 25.18
C ASN A 133 30.11 1.51 23.85
N ASN A 134 31.28 0.88 23.65
CA ASN A 134 31.54 0.14 22.41
C ASN A 134 30.74 -1.17 22.29
N ARG A 135 29.57 -1.07 21.68
CA ARG A 135 28.58 -2.14 21.48
C ARG A 135 29.09 -3.35 20.69
N ALA A 136 30.24 -3.26 20.00
CA ALA A 136 30.87 -4.38 19.30
C ALA A 136 31.55 -5.39 20.25
N MET A 137 31.89 -4.99 21.48
CA MET A 137 32.51 -5.89 22.48
C MET A 137 31.51 -6.49 23.48
N TRP A 138 30.31 -5.92 23.61
CA TRP A 138 29.27 -6.39 24.52
C TRP A 138 28.32 -7.43 23.92
N THR A 139 28.39 -7.65 22.60
CA THR A 139 27.62 -8.68 21.90
C THR A 139 28.40 -9.99 21.91
N GLY A 140 28.42 -10.68 23.05
CA GLY A 140 28.88 -12.08 23.08
C GLY A 140 29.70 -12.54 24.29
N LYS A 141 30.10 -11.66 25.21
CA LYS A 141 30.63 -12.11 26.50
C LYS A 141 29.48 -12.30 27.48
N ASN A 142 29.10 -13.55 27.71
CA ASN A 142 28.57 -13.95 29.02
C ASN A 142 29.54 -13.40 30.06
N ARG A 143 29.01 -12.54 30.94
CA ARG A 143 29.65 -12.03 32.15
C ARG A 143 30.60 -13.09 32.69
N GLU A 144 31.92 -12.84 32.63
CA GLU A 144 32.93 -13.80 33.09
C GLU A 144 32.49 -14.28 34.48
N GLU A 145 32.04 -15.54 34.57
CA GLU A 145 31.58 -16.15 35.81
C GLU A 145 32.81 -16.27 36.71
N GLN A 146 32.97 -15.27 37.57
CA GLN A 146 34.05 -15.23 38.54
C GLN A 146 33.99 -16.52 39.37
N LYS A 147 35.15 -17.17 39.47
CA LYS A 147 35.33 -18.39 40.25
C LYS A 147 34.78 -18.19 41.68
N PRO A 148 33.86 -19.05 42.16
CA PRO A 148 33.28 -18.92 43.50
C PRO A 148 34.36 -18.94 44.60
N GLU A 149 34.21 -18.07 45.59
CA GLU A 149 35.11 -18.00 46.75
C GLU A 149 35.05 -19.33 47.53
N GLY A 150 36.17 -20.04 47.62
CA GLY A 150 36.32 -21.30 48.39
C GLY A 150 36.59 -22.57 47.57
N VAL A 151 36.37 -22.56 46.25
CA VAL A 151 36.70 -23.71 45.38
C VAL A 151 38.17 -23.62 44.94
N THR A 152 38.92 -24.72 44.92
CA THR A 152 40.31 -24.69 44.42
C THR A 152 40.32 -24.48 42.89
N LEU A 153 41.41 -23.94 42.32
CA LEU A 153 41.47 -23.65 40.87
C LEU A 153 41.26 -24.94 40.04
N ALA A 154 41.89 -26.02 40.46
CA ALA A 154 41.80 -27.32 39.80
C ALA A 154 40.39 -27.94 39.89
N GLU A 155 39.69 -27.77 41.01
CA GLU A 155 38.31 -28.24 41.15
C GLU A 155 37.34 -27.43 40.30
N TRP A 156 37.54 -26.12 40.25
CA TRP A 156 36.75 -25.24 39.39
C TRP A 156 36.93 -25.57 37.91
N GLU A 157 38.16 -25.81 37.46
CA GLU A 157 38.45 -26.24 36.09
C GLU A 157 37.81 -27.60 35.77
N ARG A 158 37.88 -28.57 36.70
CA ARG A 158 37.21 -29.87 36.53
C ARG A 158 35.70 -29.73 36.45
N GLU A 159 35.11 -28.84 37.23
CA GLU A 159 33.67 -28.60 37.23
C GLU A 159 33.21 -27.89 35.95
N GLN A 160 34.00 -26.94 35.45
CA GLN A 160 33.78 -26.30 34.15
C GLN A 160 33.89 -27.31 33.01
N VAL A 161 34.89 -28.21 33.04
CA VAL A 161 35.01 -29.30 32.07
C VAL A 161 33.82 -30.26 32.16
N ARG A 162 33.38 -30.62 33.37
CA ARG A 162 32.21 -31.49 33.57
C ARG A 162 30.92 -30.83 33.08
N ARG A 163 30.73 -29.53 33.34
CA ARG A 163 29.59 -28.75 32.85
C ARG A 163 29.60 -28.67 31.34
N LYS A 164 30.76 -28.39 30.73
CA LYS A 164 30.95 -28.35 29.28
C LYS A 164 30.72 -29.71 28.65
N LEU A 165 31.16 -30.81 29.26
CA LEU A 165 30.89 -32.18 28.78
C LEU A 165 29.40 -32.54 28.89
N ARG A 166 28.70 -32.07 29.93
CA ARG A 166 27.25 -32.26 30.09
C ARG A 166 26.45 -31.44 29.07
N GLU A 167 26.83 -30.18 28.86
CA GLU A 167 26.21 -29.27 27.89
C GLU A 167 26.47 -29.72 26.45
N ALA A 168 27.71 -30.11 26.14
CA ALA A 168 28.09 -30.69 24.85
C ALA A 168 27.66 -32.16 24.69
N ARG A 169 27.06 -32.78 25.73
CA ARG A 169 26.67 -34.21 25.76
C ARG A 169 27.77 -35.14 25.24
N ALA A 170 29.00 -34.93 25.67
CA ALA A 170 30.17 -35.65 25.19
C ALA A 170 30.81 -36.50 26.30
N GLY A 171 31.39 -37.65 25.92
CA GLY A 171 32.04 -38.55 26.86
C GLY A 171 31.03 -39.26 27.80
N PRO A 172 31.24 -39.28 29.12
CA PRO A 172 30.36 -40.01 30.06
C PRO A 172 28.90 -39.54 30.11
N TYR A 173 28.59 -38.40 29.49
CA TYR A 173 27.24 -37.84 29.39
C TYR A 173 26.64 -37.98 27.99
N GLU A 174 27.22 -38.83 27.14
CA GLU A 174 26.63 -39.20 25.86
C GLU A 174 25.27 -39.88 26.09
N PRO A 175 24.22 -39.44 25.37
CA PRO A 175 22.92 -40.07 25.47
C PRO A 175 23.02 -41.52 24.97
N GLY A 176 22.49 -42.46 25.75
CA GLY A 176 22.46 -43.87 25.34
C GLY A 176 21.80 -44.04 23.97
N ILE A 177 22.27 -45.01 23.19
CA ILE A 177 21.87 -45.30 21.80
C ILE A 177 20.34 -45.43 21.60
N SER A 178 19.56 -45.61 22.66
CA SER A 178 18.10 -45.57 22.64
C SER A 178 17.47 -44.18 22.46
N ILE A 179 18.24 -43.09 22.44
CA ILE A 179 17.77 -41.70 22.26
C ILE A 179 18.07 -41.17 20.84
N LEU A 180 18.70 -41.97 19.96
CA LEU A 180 19.07 -41.55 18.61
C LEU A 180 17.93 -41.62 17.57
N ASN A 181 16.69 -41.92 17.99
CA ASN A 181 15.49 -41.77 17.15
C ASN A 181 14.83 -40.38 17.28
N ALA A 182 15.40 -39.45 18.05
CA ALA A 182 14.89 -38.09 18.15
C ALA A 182 15.74 -37.15 17.29
N VAL A 183 15.24 -36.82 16.10
CA VAL A 183 15.82 -35.79 15.24
C VAL A 183 15.42 -34.40 15.78
N ASN A 184 16.39 -33.50 15.93
CA ASN A 184 16.23 -32.05 16.06
C ASN A 184 15.57 -31.43 17.30
N GLY A 185 15.45 -32.11 18.44
CA GLY A 185 15.12 -31.43 19.71
C GLY A 185 13.77 -30.70 19.74
N LYS A 186 12.88 -31.01 18.81
CA LYS A 186 11.44 -31.09 19.03
C LYS A 186 11.15 -32.56 19.26
N ASP A 187 10.37 -32.86 20.29
CA ASP A 187 10.00 -34.25 20.54
C ASP A 187 9.22 -34.74 19.31
N GLU A 188 9.61 -35.89 18.73
CA GLU A 188 8.95 -36.48 17.54
C GLU A 188 7.43 -36.65 17.73
N ALA A 189 6.98 -36.71 18.99
CA ALA A 189 5.57 -36.72 19.36
C ALA A 189 4.79 -35.45 18.95
N ASP A 190 5.42 -34.27 18.92
CA ASP A 190 4.76 -33.01 18.51
C ASP A 190 4.61 -32.92 16.98
N ASP A 191 5.56 -33.48 16.23
CA ASP A 191 5.50 -33.53 14.76
C ASP A 191 4.52 -34.62 14.29
N ASP A 192 4.41 -35.74 15.01
CA ASP A 192 3.42 -36.79 14.78
C ASP A 192 1.99 -36.31 15.08
N GLU A 193 1.77 -35.55 16.16
CA GLU A 193 0.46 -34.97 16.48
C GLU A 193 0.03 -33.92 15.45
N ALA A 194 0.94 -33.03 15.04
CA ALA A 194 0.68 -32.06 13.96
C ALA A 194 0.38 -32.76 12.62
N ALA A 195 1.12 -33.82 12.28
CA ALA A 195 0.88 -34.61 11.08
C ALA A 195 -0.45 -35.37 11.12
N LEU A 196 -0.86 -35.88 12.29
CA LEU A 196 -2.16 -36.53 12.49
C LEU A 196 -3.32 -35.53 12.36
N LEU A 197 -3.18 -34.32 12.91
CA LEU A 197 -4.16 -33.24 12.74
C LEU A 197 -4.26 -32.82 11.27
N GLU A 198 -3.13 -32.66 10.59
CA GLU A 198 -3.11 -32.36 9.16
C GLU A 198 -3.75 -33.49 8.33
N ALA A 199 -3.49 -34.75 8.66
CA ALA A 199 -4.09 -35.90 8.01
C ALA A 199 -5.61 -35.98 8.27
N ALA A 200 -6.06 -35.69 9.49
CA ALA A 200 -7.48 -35.61 9.83
C ALA A 200 -8.20 -34.49 9.08
N GLU A 201 -7.62 -33.28 9.04
CA GLU A 201 -8.15 -32.16 8.24
C GLU A 201 -8.21 -32.51 6.74
N ASN A 202 -7.16 -33.13 6.20
CA ASN A 202 -7.15 -33.55 4.80
C ASN A 202 -8.23 -34.60 4.52
N ALA A 203 -8.48 -35.52 5.46
CA ALA A 203 -9.58 -36.47 5.36
C ALA A 203 -10.96 -35.79 5.38
N GLU A 204 -11.16 -34.74 6.19
CA GLU A 204 -12.39 -33.93 6.16
C GLU A 204 -12.56 -33.15 4.85
N ILE A 205 -11.47 -32.67 4.26
CA ILE A 205 -11.46 -32.02 2.95
C ILE A 205 -11.86 -33.03 1.87
N GLU A 206 -11.28 -34.22 1.88
CA GLU A 206 -11.63 -35.31 0.95
C GLU A 206 -13.08 -35.78 1.13
N ALA A 207 -13.58 -35.80 2.38
CA ALA A 207 -14.97 -36.09 2.70
C ALA A 207 -15.94 -34.94 2.34
N GLY A 208 -15.43 -33.76 1.97
CA GLY A 208 -16.23 -32.58 1.61
C GLY A 208 -16.94 -31.92 2.80
N THR A 209 -16.58 -32.28 4.03
CA THR A 209 -17.18 -31.73 5.26
C THR A 209 -16.41 -30.51 5.78
N PHE A 210 -15.16 -30.34 5.37
CA PHE A 210 -14.36 -29.18 5.73
C PHE A 210 -14.94 -27.92 5.07
N LYS A 211 -15.43 -26.96 5.86
CA LYS A 211 -15.92 -25.67 5.36
C LYS A 211 -14.80 -24.63 5.20
N GLY A 212 -13.67 -24.80 5.90
CA GLY A 212 -12.59 -23.82 5.92
C GLY A 212 -12.97 -22.49 6.57
N LYS A 213 -11.98 -21.59 6.67
CA LYS A 213 -12.12 -20.28 7.35
C LYS A 213 -13.19 -19.39 6.74
N TYR A 214 -13.35 -19.42 5.41
CA TYR A 214 -14.26 -18.56 4.66
C TYR A 214 -15.50 -19.30 4.13
N GLY A 215 -15.73 -20.55 4.55
CA GLY A 215 -16.88 -21.34 4.13
C GLY A 215 -16.78 -21.91 2.71
N ASP A 216 -15.62 -21.82 2.06
CA ASP A 216 -15.41 -22.24 0.67
C ASP A 216 -14.69 -23.59 0.51
N GLY A 217 -14.48 -24.30 1.62
CA GLY A 217 -13.93 -25.65 1.68
C GLY A 217 -12.44 -25.76 1.41
N LYS A 218 -11.70 -24.65 1.50
CA LYS A 218 -10.28 -24.60 1.16
C LYS A 218 -9.40 -24.20 2.34
N LYS A 219 -8.24 -24.85 2.43
CA LYS A 219 -7.22 -24.63 3.46
C LYS A 219 -6.22 -23.58 3.03
N ASP A 220 -5.88 -22.67 3.95
CA ASP A 220 -4.86 -21.67 3.74
C ASP A 220 -3.49 -22.27 4.11
N VAL A 221 -2.65 -22.53 3.10
CA VAL A 221 -1.31 -23.08 3.30
C VAL A 221 -0.28 -21.97 3.10
N ALA A 222 0.52 -21.68 4.13
CA ALA A 222 1.56 -20.67 4.04
C ALA A 222 2.59 -21.01 2.94
N GLY A 223 2.92 -20.04 2.10
CA GLY A 223 3.92 -20.21 1.03
C GLY A 223 3.42 -20.97 -0.22
N LYS A 224 2.16 -21.42 -0.25
CA LYS A 224 1.54 -22.08 -1.41
C LYS A 224 0.18 -21.46 -1.72
N CYS A 225 -0.18 -21.44 -3.00
CA CYS A 225 -1.48 -20.96 -3.43
C CYS A 225 -2.58 -21.90 -2.89
N ARG A 226 -3.56 -21.39 -2.13
CA ARG A 226 -4.69 -22.19 -1.60
C ARG A 226 -5.54 -22.89 -2.67
N GLU A 227 -5.39 -22.45 -3.91
CA GLU A 227 -6.23 -22.82 -5.04
C GLU A 227 -5.61 -23.89 -5.94
N CYS A 228 -4.29 -23.84 -6.12
CA CYS A 228 -3.57 -24.74 -7.03
C CYS A 228 -2.23 -25.24 -6.47
N ASN A 229 -1.91 -24.93 -5.21
CA ASN A 229 -0.67 -25.27 -4.52
C ASN A 229 0.64 -24.77 -5.17
N SER A 230 0.55 -23.85 -6.15
CA SER A 230 1.74 -23.21 -6.74
C SER A 230 2.50 -22.40 -5.70
N LEU A 231 3.84 -22.41 -5.79
CA LEU A 231 4.74 -21.61 -4.96
C LEU A 231 4.81 -20.14 -5.40
N GLU A 232 4.31 -19.82 -6.59
CA GLU A 232 4.32 -18.46 -7.17
C GLU A 232 3.17 -17.60 -6.61
N ILE A 233 3.22 -17.30 -5.32
CA ILE A 233 2.20 -16.52 -4.63
C ILE A 233 2.54 -15.02 -4.60
N ASP A 234 1.51 -14.19 -4.43
CA ASP A 234 1.69 -12.77 -4.16
C ASP A 234 1.91 -12.52 -2.66
N TRP A 235 3.17 -12.32 -2.27
CA TRP A 235 3.61 -12.08 -0.90
C TRP A 235 2.88 -10.90 -0.25
N LYS A 236 2.60 -9.83 -1.02
CA LYS A 236 1.90 -8.66 -0.49
C LYS A 236 0.48 -9.01 -0.05
N TRP A 237 -0.17 -9.93 -0.75
CA TRP A 237 -1.49 -10.43 -0.35
C TRP A 237 -1.41 -11.36 0.86
N ALA A 238 -0.37 -12.18 0.94
CA ALA A 238 -0.12 -13.00 2.12
C ALA A 238 0.13 -12.14 3.37
N ASP A 239 0.83 -11.02 3.24
CA ASP A 239 1.11 -10.13 4.37
C ASP A 239 -0.14 -9.36 4.82
N ILE A 240 -0.90 -8.79 3.87
CA ILE A 240 -2.02 -7.90 4.18
C ILE A 240 -3.30 -8.67 4.48
N PHE A 241 -3.67 -9.62 3.60
CA PHE A 241 -4.92 -10.35 3.72
C PHE A 241 -4.75 -11.69 4.42
N HIS A 242 -3.53 -12.12 4.71
CA HIS A 242 -3.23 -13.44 5.29
C HIS A 242 -3.72 -14.60 4.41
N ILE A 243 -3.71 -14.40 3.09
CA ILE A 243 -4.13 -15.40 2.10
C ILE A 243 -3.08 -15.48 0.99
N SER A 244 -2.59 -16.70 0.78
CA SER A 244 -1.62 -17.01 -0.27
C SER A 244 -2.32 -17.45 -1.56
N VAL A 245 -2.27 -16.62 -2.60
CA VAL A 245 -2.88 -16.89 -3.93
C VAL A 245 -1.95 -16.46 -5.05
N CYS A 246 -1.80 -17.30 -6.08
CA CYS A 246 -1.04 -16.96 -7.28
C CYS A 246 -1.86 -16.07 -8.23
N ALA A 247 -1.17 -15.31 -9.09
CA ALA A 247 -1.82 -14.38 -10.03
C ALA A 247 -2.87 -15.07 -10.92
N ARG A 248 -2.55 -16.26 -11.44
CA ARG A 248 -3.47 -17.05 -12.27
C ARG A 248 -4.80 -17.34 -11.56
N CYS A 249 -4.75 -17.69 -10.28
CA CYS A 249 -5.96 -18.03 -9.54
C CYS A 249 -6.79 -16.80 -9.16
N LYS A 250 -6.15 -15.63 -9.01
CA LYS A 250 -6.88 -14.36 -8.85
C LYS A 250 -7.74 -14.05 -10.07
N GLU A 251 -7.22 -14.33 -11.26
CA GLU A 251 -7.94 -14.12 -12.53
C GLU A 251 -8.99 -15.19 -12.80
N LEU A 252 -8.74 -16.45 -12.41
CA LEU A 252 -9.70 -17.54 -12.60
C LEU A 252 -10.92 -17.45 -11.68
N TYR A 253 -10.76 -16.87 -10.48
CA TYR A 253 -11.83 -16.79 -9.48
C TYR A 253 -12.03 -15.33 -9.02
N PRO A 254 -12.50 -14.43 -9.90
CA PRO A 254 -12.72 -13.03 -9.55
C PRO A 254 -13.83 -12.88 -8.50
N ASP A 255 -14.81 -13.78 -8.48
CA ASP A 255 -15.89 -13.77 -7.49
C ASP A 255 -15.38 -14.01 -6.07
N LYS A 256 -14.16 -14.55 -5.89
CA LYS A 256 -13.53 -14.70 -4.57
C LYS A 256 -12.44 -13.67 -4.35
N TYR A 257 -11.56 -13.51 -5.34
CA TYR A 257 -10.32 -12.75 -5.19
C TYR A 257 -10.37 -11.37 -5.85
N SER A 258 -11.53 -10.88 -6.28
CA SER A 258 -11.65 -9.47 -6.69
C SER A 258 -11.49 -8.55 -5.47
N LEU A 259 -10.82 -7.41 -5.70
CA LEU A 259 -10.68 -6.36 -4.72
C LEU A 259 -11.83 -5.36 -4.86
N LEU A 260 -12.50 -5.08 -3.76
CA LEU A 260 -13.60 -4.12 -3.66
C LEU A 260 -13.09 -2.82 -3.05
N THR A 261 -13.45 -1.69 -3.64
CA THR A 261 -13.25 -0.38 -3.00
C THR A 261 -14.09 -0.26 -1.73
N LYS A 262 -13.66 0.59 -0.79
CA LYS A 262 -14.46 0.90 0.41
C LYS A 262 -15.93 1.23 0.11
N THR A 263 -16.17 1.97 -0.98
CA THR A 263 -17.52 2.35 -1.41
C THR A 263 -18.32 1.14 -1.90
N GLU A 264 -17.72 0.25 -2.69
CA GLU A 264 -18.38 -0.99 -3.15
C GLU A 264 -18.67 -1.91 -1.96
N ALA A 265 -17.70 -2.14 -1.08
CA ALA A 265 -17.91 -2.97 0.12
C ALA A 265 -19.04 -2.42 1.02
N ARG A 266 -19.14 -1.09 1.16
CA ARG A 266 -20.19 -0.43 1.93
C ARG A 266 -21.56 -0.54 1.25
N ASP A 267 -21.62 -0.31 -0.06
CA ASP A 267 -22.88 -0.16 -0.77
C ASP A 267 -23.47 -1.54 -1.18
N ASP A 268 -22.63 -2.50 -1.55
CA ASP A 268 -23.05 -3.85 -1.97
C ASP A 268 -23.34 -4.77 -0.77
N TYR A 269 -22.52 -4.72 0.28
CA TYR A 269 -22.68 -5.57 1.47
C TYR A 269 -23.34 -4.85 2.66
N LEU A 270 -23.80 -3.61 2.45
CA LEU A 270 -24.47 -2.78 3.45
C LEU A 270 -23.65 -2.63 4.75
N LEU A 271 -22.32 -2.68 4.64
CA LEU A 271 -21.39 -2.52 5.75
C LEU A 271 -21.30 -1.07 6.20
N THR A 272 -20.84 -0.85 7.43
CA THR A 272 -20.71 0.50 8.00
C THR A 272 -19.26 0.95 7.99
N ASN A 273 -19.04 2.28 8.02
CA ASN A 273 -17.68 2.84 8.05
C ASN A 273 -16.84 2.38 9.25
N PRO A 274 -17.38 2.21 10.48
CA PRO A 274 -16.62 1.66 11.60
C PRO A 274 -16.13 0.23 11.34
N GLU A 275 -16.98 -0.63 10.80
CA GLU A 275 -16.60 -2.02 10.47
C GLU A 275 -15.52 -2.07 9.38
N LEU A 276 -15.62 -1.19 8.37
CA LEU A 276 -14.62 -1.09 7.29
C LEU A 276 -13.34 -0.35 7.71
N ALA A 277 -13.34 0.31 8.87
CA ALA A 277 -12.16 0.98 9.40
C ALA A 277 -11.36 0.09 10.35
N ASP A 278 -11.95 -1.00 10.83
CA ASP A 278 -11.32 -1.96 11.72
C ASP A 278 -10.44 -2.93 10.90
N GLU A 279 -9.13 -2.75 11.00
CA GLU A 279 -8.12 -3.55 10.27
C GLU A 279 -8.04 -4.99 10.75
N ASP A 280 -8.34 -5.25 12.02
CA ASP A 280 -8.34 -6.60 12.58
C ASP A 280 -9.55 -7.39 12.06
N LEU A 281 -10.66 -6.70 11.80
CA LEU A 281 -11.88 -7.30 11.27
C LEU A 281 -11.81 -7.50 9.75
N LEU A 282 -11.44 -6.44 9.01
CA LEU A 282 -11.38 -6.43 7.56
C LEU A 282 -10.07 -5.74 7.12
N PRO A 283 -9.00 -6.53 6.93
CA PRO A 283 -7.74 -5.97 6.43
C PRO A 283 -7.93 -5.40 5.02
N HIS A 284 -7.17 -4.36 4.71
CA HIS A 284 -7.32 -3.65 3.45
C HIS A 284 -5.97 -3.24 2.85
N LEU A 285 -5.95 -3.19 1.51
CA LEU A 285 -4.82 -2.74 0.74
C LEU A 285 -5.00 -1.28 0.34
N GLU A 286 -4.10 -0.41 0.75
CA GLU A 286 -4.09 0.97 0.28
C GLU A 286 -3.46 1.12 -1.10
N ARG A 287 -4.10 1.90 -1.97
CA ARG A 287 -3.58 2.34 -3.27
C ARG A 287 -3.81 3.85 -3.44
N PRO A 288 -2.92 4.56 -4.16
CA PRO A 288 -3.17 5.95 -4.53
C PRO A 288 -4.49 6.06 -5.30
N ASN A 289 -5.26 7.11 -5.01
CA ASN A 289 -6.54 7.31 -5.68
C ASN A 289 -6.33 7.53 -7.19
N PRO A 290 -7.03 6.76 -8.06
CA PRO A 290 -6.81 6.80 -9.51
C PRO A 290 -7.19 8.15 -10.14
N HIS A 291 -8.06 8.93 -9.50
CA HIS A 291 -8.45 10.25 -10.01
C HIS A 291 -7.39 11.30 -9.74
N LYS A 292 -6.91 11.40 -8.49
CA LYS A 292 -5.84 12.32 -8.08
C LYS A 292 -5.08 11.74 -6.89
N THR A 293 -3.77 11.68 -6.99
CA THR A 293 -2.89 11.18 -5.92
C THR A 293 -2.92 12.02 -4.64
N SER A 294 -3.35 13.29 -4.71
CA SER A 294 -3.53 14.15 -3.54
C SER A 294 -4.79 13.85 -2.73
N PHE A 295 -5.74 13.11 -3.30
CA PHE A 295 -6.92 12.67 -2.58
C PHE A 295 -6.56 11.51 -1.65
N HIS A 296 -7.44 11.23 -0.68
CA HIS A 296 -7.28 10.11 0.22
C HIS A 296 -7.07 8.80 -0.55
N ASN A 297 -6.12 7.99 -0.07
CA ASN A 297 -5.84 6.68 -0.64
C ASN A 297 -7.12 5.84 -0.72
N MET A 298 -7.22 5.08 -1.79
CA MET A 298 -8.28 4.11 -1.97
C MET A 298 -7.96 2.87 -1.13
N GLN A 299 -8.91 2.49 -0.27
CA GLN A 299 -8.84 1.25 0.49
C GLN A 299 -9.52 0.14 -0.32
N LEU A 300 -8.78 -0.96 -0.54
CA LEU A 300 -9.22 -2.13 -1.29
C LEU A 300 -9.35 -3.34 -0.36
N PHE A 301 -10.55 -3.91 -0.29
CA PHE A 301 -10.90 -5.05 0.54
C PHE A 301 -11.00 -6.31 -0.30
N LEU A 302 -10.66 -7.46 0.26
CA LEU A 302 -10.81 -8.73 -0.45
C LEU A 302 -12.26 -9.23 -0.38
N ARG A 303 -12.89 -9.46 -1.54
CA ARG A 303 -14.29 -9.91 -1.63
C ARG A 303 -14.59 -11.14 -0.77
N LEU A 304 -13.76 -12.18 -0.82
CA LEU A 304 -13.90 -13.39 0.00
C LEU A 304 -14.05 -13.09 1.51
N GLN A 305 -13.25 -12.16 2.04
CA GLN A 305 -13.29 -11.80 3.47
C GLN A 305 -14.52 -10.96 3.81
N VAL A 306 -14.87 -10.04 2.92
CA VAL A 306 -16.06 -9.19 3.05
C VAL A 306 -17.33 -10.04 3.06
N GLU A 307 -17.46 -10.97 2.11
CA GLU A 307 -18.57 -11.92 2.02
C GLU A 307 -18.65 -12.81 3.27
N ALA A 308 -17.53 -13.39 3.70
CA ALA A 308 -17.49 -14.23 4.89
C ALA A 308 -17.95 -13.46 6.16
N TYR A 309 -17.57 -12.19 6.31
CA TYR A 309 -18.05 -11.36 7.42
C TYR A 309 -19.51 -10.95 7.25
N ALA A 310 -19.92 -10.48 6.07
CA ALA A 310 -21.27 -10.00 5.80
C ALA A 310 -22.31 -11.12 6.00
N PHE A 311 -22.01 -12.32 5.52
CA PHE A 311 -22.86 -13.50 5.68
C PHE A 311 -22.70 -14.19 7.03
N SER A 312 -21.76 -13.76 7.87
CA SER A 312 -21.65 -14.31 9.23
C SER A 312 -22.84 -13.94 10.09
N ALA A 313 -23.10 -14.73 11.13
CA ALA A 313 -24.13 -14.45 12.14
C ALA A 313 -23.93 -13.11 12.86
N LYS A 314 -22.73 -12.50 12.79
CA LYS A 314 -22.46 -11.19 13.38
C LYS A 314 -23.15 -10.04 12.63
N LYS A 315 -23.42 -10.22 11.32
CA LYS A 315 -23.98 -9.17 10.45
C LYS A 315 -25.35 -9.55 9.89
N TRP A 316 -25.39 -10.29 8.77
CA TRP A 316 -26.64 -10.65 8.08
C TRP A 316 -27.00 -12.14 8.21
N GLY A 317 -26.05 -13.00 8.56
CA GLY A 317 -26.26 -14.44 8.76
C GLY A 317 -26.42 -15.28 7.50
N SER A 318 -26.88 -14.69 6.38
CA SER A 318 -26.94 -15.35 5.08
C SER A 318 -26.97 -14.32 3.95
N ALA A 319 -26.74 -14.77 2.71
CA ALA A 319 -26.91 -13.93 1.52
C ALA A 319 -28.37 -13.49 1.34
N ASP A 320 -29.33 -14.41 1.53
CA ASP A 320 -30.76 -14.13 1.41
C ASP A 320 -31.22 -13.01 2.35
N ALA A 321 -30.72 -13.01 3.60
CA ALA A 321 -31.03 -11.97 4.57
C ALA A 321 -30.48 -10.59 4.20
N LEU A 322 -29.29 -10.54 3.57
CA LEU A 322 -28.73 -9.30 3.04
C LEU A 322 -29.59 -8.76 1.89
N ASP A 323 -30.03 -9.63 0.97
CA ASP A 323 -30.87 -9.26 -0.17
C ASP A 323 -32.24 -8.72 0.29
N GLU A 324 -32.86 -9.36 1.27
CA GLU A 324 -34.10 -8.86 1.88
C GLU A 324 -33.93 -7.44 2.46
N GLU A 325 -32.82 -7.19 3.15
CA GLU A 325 -32.52 -5.88 3.70
C GLU A 325 -32.25 -4.85 2.60
N TYR A 326 -31.55 -5.24 1.55
CA TYR A 326 -31.31 -4.40 0.37
C TYR A 326 -32.63 -3.97 -0.28
N GLU A 327 -33.56 -4.91 -0.47
CA GLU A 327 -34.88 -4.61 -1.00
C GLU A 327 -35.67 -3.65 -0.11
N LYS A 328 -35.64 -3.85 1.22
CA LYS A 328 -36.28 -2.96 2.20
C LYS A 328 -35.73 -1.54 2.07
N ARG A 329 -34.40 -1.38 2.03
CA ARG A 329 -33.73 -0.08 1.86
C ARG A 329 -34.06 0.56 0.52
N SER A 330 -34.10 -0.22 -0.56
CA SER A 330 -34.43 0.25 -1.90
C SER A 330 -35.87 0.76 -2.00
N LYS A 331 -36.83 0.02 -1.42
CA LYS A 331 -38.25 0.43 -1.34
C LYS A 331 -38.38 1.74 -0.56
N VAL A 332 -37.76 1.85 0.62
CA VAL A 332 -37.78 3.08 1.43
C VAL A 332 -37.12 4.25 0.70
N ALA A 333 -35.98 4.05 0.05
CA ALA A 333 -35.29 5.08 -0.72
C ALA A 333 -36.14 5.59 -1.89
N LYS A 334 -36.82 4.68 -2.61
CA LYS A 334 -37.76 5.03 -3.68
C LYS A 334 -38.93 5.86 -3.15
N GLN A 335 -39.56 5.43 -2.06
CA GLN A 335 -40.66 6.16 -1.42
C GLN A 335 -40.23 7.56 -0.95
N ARG A 336 -39.04 7.69 -0.35
CA ARG A 336 -38.49 8.99 0.06
C ARG A 336 -38.26 9.91 -1.14
N LYS A 337 -37.69 9.40 -2.24
CA LYS A 337 -37.50 10.15 -3.48
C LYS A 337 -38.83 10.61 -4.07
N GLU A 338 -39.83 9.73 -4.11
CA GLU A 338 -41.17 10.05 -4.59
C GLU A 338 -41.86 11.10 -3.72
N LYS A 339 -41.80 10.98 -2.39
CA LYS A 339 -42.34 11.98 -1.45
C LYS A 339 -41.64 13.34 -1.64
N LYS A 340 -40.31 13.35 -1.77
CA LYS A 340 -39.54 14.59 -2.03
C LYS A 340 -39.95 15.22 -3.36
N PHE A 341 -40.22 14.42 -4.38
CA PHE A 341 -40.70 14.90 -5.67
C PHE A 341 -42.12 15.47 -5.59
N LYS A 342 -43.06 14.76 -4.93
CA LYS A 342 -44.43 15.25 -4.69
C LYS A 342 -44.44 16.56 -3.91
N ASN A 343 -43.68 16.65 -2.82
CA ASN A 343 -43.55 17.88 -2.04
C ASN A 343 -42.99 19.04 -2.87
N LYS A 344 -41.98 18.79 -3.73
CA LYS A 344 -41.45 19.81 -4.65
C LYS A 344 -42.48 20.26 -5.67
N LEU A 345 -43.32 19.35 -6.18
CA LEU A 345 -44.42 19.70 -7.10
C LEU A 345 -45.51 20.51 -6.40
N GLU A 346 -45.89 20.14 -5.18
CA GLU A 346 -46.87 20.91 -4.40
C GLU A 346 -46.36 22.30 -4.06
N ASP A 347 -45.10 22.42 -3.66
CA ASP A 347 -44.48 23.72 -3.39
C ASP A 347 -44.37 24.58 -4.65
N LEU A 348 -44.05 23.98 -5.80
CA LEU A 348 -44.07 24.66 -7.09
C LEU A 348 -45.48 25.15 -7.44
N LYS A 349 -46.51 24.29 -7.31
CA LYS A 349 -47.93 24.66 -7.52
C LYS A 349 -48.38 25.77 -6.58
N ARG A 350 -47.94 25.72 -5.32
CA ARG A 350 -48.25 26.75 -4.33
C ARG A 350 -47.61 28.08 -4.74
N ARG A 351 -46.35 28.07 -5.15
CA ARG A 351 -45.65 29.28 -5.61
C ARG A 351 -46.30 29.89 -6.85
N THR A 352 -46.63 29.09 -7.88
CA THR A 352 -47.32 29.59 -9.09
C THR A 352 -48.74 30.06 -8.81
N ARG A 353 -49.49 29.37 -7.93
CA ARG A 353 -50.82 29.80 -7.50
C ARG A 353 -50.77 31.13 -6.75
N VAL A 354 -49.86 31.28 -5.79
CA VAL A 354 -49.68 32.53 -5.04
C VAL A 354 -49.28 33.67 -5.97
N GLU A 355 -48.45 33.40 -6.98
CA GLU A 355 -48.12 34.38 -8.01
C GLU A 355 -49.37 34.80 -8.81
N ALA A 356 -50.17 33.86 -9.30
CA ALA A 356 -51.42 34.14 -10.02
C ALA A 356 -52.42 34.95 -9.16
N TYR A 357 -52.62 34.58 -7.89
CA TYR A 357 -53.46 35.34 -6.95
C TYR A 357 -52.90 36.74 -6.66
N LYS A 358 -51.58 36.87 -6.50
CA LYS A 358 -50.92 38.18 -6.29
C LYS A 358 -51.07 39.06 -7.52
N ARG A 359 -50.97 38.50 -8.74
CA ARG A 359 -51.21 39.21 -10.00
C ARG A 359 -52.68 39.62 -10.14
N GLN A 360 -53.63 38.73 -9.85
CA GLN A 360 -55.07 39.03 -9.86
C GLN A 360 -55.44 40.14 -8.85
N ARG A 361 -54.82 40.14 -7.66
CA ARG A 361 -55.08 41.17 -6.63
C ARG A 361 -54.44 42.53 -6.96
N LEU A 362 -53.33 42.54 -7.68
CA LEU A 362 -52.63 43.78 -8.07
C LEU A 362 -53.16 44.37 -9.38
N GLY A 363 -53.78 43.58 -10.26
CA GLY A 363 -54.33 44.00 -11.55
C GLY A 363 -55.80 44.44 -11.52
N GLY A 364 -56.21 45.23 -10.52
CA GLY A 364 -57.62 45.59 -10.25
C GLY A 364 -58.46 45.97 -11.48
N ASP A 365 -59.73 45.56 -11.46
CA ASP A 365 -60.91 45.77 -12.33
C ASP A 365 -60.80 45.98 -13.85
N ASN A 366 -59.61 46.13 -14.43
CA ASN A 366 -59.40 46.23 -15.87
C ASN A 366 -57.97 45.79 -16.23
N ALA A 367 -57.72 44.48 -16.36
CA ALA A 367 -56.67 43.97 -17.25
C ALA A 367 -56.66 42.43 -17.31
N SER A 368 -56.94 41.92 -18.49
CA SER A 368 -56.48 40.61 -18.98
C SER A 368 -54.94 40.60 -19.12
N ALA A 369 -54.22 40.61 -18.00
CA ALA A 369 -52.76 40.62 -18.00
C ALA A 369 -52.21 39.23 -18.37
N GLU A 370 -51.64 39.12 -19.57
CA GLU A 370 -51.05 37.90 -20.13
C GLU A 370 -49.74 37.51 -19.41
N PHE A 371 -49.41 36.20 -19.42
CA PHE A 371 -48.21 35.66 -18.78
C PHE A 371 -46.93 36.29 -19.38
N GLY A 372 -46.32 37.23 -18.66
CA GLY A 372 -45.07 37.90 -19.06
C GLY A 372 -45.10 39.42 -18.95
N GLN A 373 -46.28 40.03 -18.75
CA GLN A 373 -46.40 41.48 -18.61
C GLN A 373 -46.04 41.97 -17.20
N LYS A 374 -45.31 43.09 -17.12
CA LYS A 374 -44.92 43.76 -15.86
C LYS A 374 -46.14 44.44 -15.24
N ILE A 375 -46.58 43.99 -14.08
CA ILE A 375 -47.69 44.61 -13.34
C ILE A 375 -47.11 45.78 -12.53
N LYS A 376 -47.43 47.02 -12.93
CA LYS A 376 -47.04 48.24 -12.19
C LYS A 376 -47.71 48.21 -10.80
N GLY A 377 -46.90 48.23 -9.74
CA GLY A 377 -47.39 48.32 -8.37
C GLY A 377 -47.88 49.73 -8.04
N ARG A 378 -48.81 49.88 -7.08
CA ARG A 378 -49.36 51.18 -6.63
C ARG A 378 -48.30 52.19 -6.13
N TYR A 379 -47.08 51.74 -5.85
CA TYR A 379 -45.93 52.55 -5.40
C TYR A 379 -44.69 52.38 -6.29
N ASP A 380 -44.86 51.84 -7.50
CA ASP A 380 -43.73 51.69 -8.42
C ASP A 380 -43.33 53.09 -8.92
N LYS A 381 -42.14 53.55 -8.51
CA LYS A 381 -41.64 54.88 -8.88
C LYS A 381 -41.21 54.82 -10.34
N HIS A 382 -41.96 55.52 -11.19
CA HIS A 382 -41.60 55.71 -12.58
C HIS A 382 -40.43 56.71 -12.66
N GLU A 383 -39.27 56.25 -13.13
CA GLU A 383 -38.15 57.13 -13.46
C GLU A 383 -38.43 57.79 -14.82
N HIS A 384 -38.49 59.12 -14.84
CA HIS A 384 -38.86 59.85 -16.04
C HIS A 384 -37.68 59.98 -16.99
N GLU A 385 -37.75 59.29 -18.13
CA GLU A 385 -36.91 59.59 -19.29
C GLU A 385 -37.59 60.68 -20.13
N TRP A 386 -36.99 61.86 -20.18
CA TRP A 386 -37.55 63.04 -20.85
C TRP A 386 -37.18 63.03 -22.34
N GLY A 387 -38.20 63.12 -23.19
CA GLY A 387 -38.03 63.27 -24.63
C GLY A 387 -37.45 64.63 -25.02
N ARG A 388 -37.25 64.81 -26.33
CA ARG A 388 -36.68 66.04 -26.89
C ARG A 388 -37.56 67.25 -26.53
N GLY A 389 -36.95 68.26 -25.91
CA GLY A 389 -37.62 69.51 -25.57
C GLY A 389 -38.08 70.27 -26.81
N VAL A 390 -39.33 70.72 -26.82
CA VAL A 390 -39.88 71.58 -27.86
C VAL A 390 -39.98 73.00 -27.30
N LEU A 391 -39.36 73.95 -27.98
CA LEU A 391 -39.36 75.36 -27.56
C LEU A 391 -40.68 76.00 -27.96
N ASN A 392 -41.42 76.52 -26.98
CA ASN A 392 -42.67 77.20 -27.24
C ASN A 392 -42.38 78.67 -27.63
N PRO A 393 -42.75 79.10 -28.86
CA PRO A 393 -42.35 80.40 -29.40
C PRO A 393 -43.05 81.60 -28.75
N GLU A 394 -44.13 81.39 -27.97
CA GLU A 394 -44.90 82.47 -27.34
C GLU A 394 -44.38 82.88 -25.97
N ASN A 395 -43.75 81.97 -25.24
CA ASN A 395 -43.31 82.15 -23.85
C ASN A 395 -41.82 81.84 -23.63
N GLY A 396 -41.09 81.41 -24.67
CA GLY A 396 -39.64 81.15 -24.62
C GLY A 396 -39.23 79.96 -23.76
N MET A 397 -40.19 79.15 -23.28
CA MET A 397 -39.93 78.01 -22.39
C MET A 397 -39.74 76.73 -23.20
N THR A 398 -38.82 75.87 -22.76
CA THR A 398 -38.61 74.55 -23.37
C THR A 398 -39.45 73.52 -22.64
N LYS A 399 -40.40 72.90 -23.36
CA LYS A 399 -41.29 71.88 -22.81
C LYS A 399 -40.78 70.49 -23.13
N LYS A 400 -40.49 69.68 -22.11
CA LYS A 400 -40.07 68.28 -22.23
C LYS A 400 -41.20 67.36 -21.81
N ILE A 401 -41.45 66.31 -22.58
CA ILE A 401 -42.49 65.31 -22.31
C ILE A 401 -41.82 63.97 -22.05
N CYS A 402 -42.19 63.31 -20.95
CA CYS A 402 -41.69 61.97 -20.64
C CYS A 402 -42.26 60.94 -21.62
N THR A 403 -41.38 60.11 -22.19
CA THR A 403 -41.70 59.15 -23.25
C THR A 403 -42.63 58.01 -22.81
N GLU A 404 -42.60 57.64 -21.52
CA GLU A 404 -43.36 56.50 -21.00
C GLU A 404 -44.71 56.86 -20.34
N CYS A 405 -44.84 58.06 -19.76
CA CYS A 405 -46.04 58.44 -19.02
C CYS A 405 -46.71 59.74 -19.50
N GLY A 406 -46.08 60.48 -20.43
CA GLY A 406 -46.63 61.71 -20.99
C GLY A 406 -46.63 62.91 -20.03
N MET A 407 -45.97 62.82 -18.87
CA MET A 407 -45.81 63.97 -17.97
C MET A 407 -44.98 65.05 -18.66
N GLU A 408 -45.33 66.32 -18.45
CA GLU A 408 -44.71 67.46 -19.12
C GLU A 408 -44.03 68.36 -18.09
N VAL A 409 -42.81 68.82 -18.38
CA VAL A 409 -42.04 69.76 -17.55
C VAL A 409 -41.58 70.92 -18.42
N GLU A 410 -41.83 72.15 -17.95
CA GLU A 410 -41.41 73.38 -18.60
C GLU A 410 -40.17 73.93 -17.88
N GLU A 411 -39.08 74.10 -18.61
CA GLU A 411 -37.83 74.67 -18.11
C GLU A 411 -37.60 76.06 -18.71
N LEU A 412 -37.27 77.01 -17.83
CA LEU A 412 -36.94 78.39 -18.14
C LEU A 412 -35.40 78.50 -18.09
N GLU A 413 -34.75 78.65 -19.23
CA GLU A 413 -33.31 78.95 -19.27
C GLU A 413 -33.13 80.46 -18.99
N PHE A 414 -32.48 80.78 -17.87
CA PHE A 414 -32.14 82.16 -17.46
C PHE A 414 -30.80 82.62 -18.02
#